data_AF-A0A3M0JHH3-F1
#
_entry.id   AF-A0A3M0JHH3-F1
#
_cell.length_a   1.000
_cell.length_b   1.000
_cell.length_c   1.000
_cell.angle_alpha   90.00
_cell.angle_beta   90.00
_cell.angle_gamma   90.00
#
_symmetry.space_group_name_H-M   'P 1'
#
loop_
_entity.id
_entity.type
_entity.pdbx_description
1 polymer ?
#
loop_
_entity_poly.entity_id
_entity_poly.type
_entity_poly.pdbx_seq_one_letter_code
_entity_poly.pdbx_strand_id
1 'polypeptide(L)'
;MVLFSVEVILEGKNIEEGFGIAFRVLQDFQLEATEVYSKVAKQLVKQQKYSEIQQLLKCVNESGVAAKNDGDNIILNCLNEFKNIPAEDLDNLIQDMDSDENKIQAYMMCNKLRSAYLVSVRQEKGRAVQLVQHVRQLAESSGDDVVKAICAQWLSVHQPKARNRLPQGTRK
;
A
#
# COMPACT_ATOMS: atom_id res chain seq x y z
N MET A 1 -15.75 20.26 -10.99
CA MET A 1 -15.69 19.04 -11.83
C MET A 1 -15.27 17.82 -11.02
N VAL A 2 -14.14 17.86 -10.30
CA VAL A 2 -13.73 16.78 -9.37
C VAL A 2 -14.84 16.39 -8.38
N LEU A 3 -15.48 17.37 -7.71
CA LEU A 3 -16.59 17.10 -6.78
C LEU A 3 -17.82 16.47 -7.44
N PHE A 4 -18.14 16.90 -8.67
CA PHE A 4 -19.25 16.34 -9.44
C PHE A 4 -19.00 14.87 -9.77
N SER A 5 -17.78 14.51 -10.20
CA SER A 5 -17.41 13.11 -10.45
C SER A 5 -17.49 12.26 -9.18
N VAL A 6 -17.14 12.82 -8.02
CA VAL A 6 -17.27 12.14 -6.72
C VAL A 6 -18.74 11.91 -6.36
N GLU A 7 -19.59 12.93 -6.47
CA GLU A 7 -21.04 12.81 -6.20
C GLU A 7 -21.71 11.81 -7.12
N VAL A 8 -21.42 11.84 -8.42
CA VAL A 8 -21.99 10.89 -9.39
C VAL A 8 -21.64 9.43 -9.06
N ILE A 9 -20.41 9.16 -8.57
CA ILE A 9 -20.04 7.80 -8.16
C ILE A 9 -20.79 7.38 -6.88
N LEU A 10 -21.03 8.31 -5.96
CA LEU A 10 -21.67 8.03 -4.67
C LEU A 10 -23.21 7.99 -4.75
N GLU A 11 -23.81 8.78 -5.63
CA GLU A 11 -25.26 8.84 -5.90
C GLU A 11 -25.71 7.83 -6.96
N GLY A 12 -24.75 7.25 -7.70
CA GLY A 12 -25.00 6.16 -8.63
C GLY A 12 -25.69 4.99 -7.95
N LYS A 13 -26.58 4.31 -8.68
CA LYS A 13 -27.28 3.12 -8.19
C LYS A 13 -26.31 2.00 -7.80
N ASN A 14 -25.17 1.95 -8.49
CA ASN A 14 -23.99 1.12 -8.21
C ASN A 14 -22.71 1.93 -8.51
N ILE A 15 -21.60 1.53 -7.89
CA ILE A 15 -20.28 2.13 -8.15
C ILE A 15 -19.89 2.00 -9.61
N GLU A 16 -20.18 0.87 -10.27
CA GLU A 16 -19.84 0.64 -11.68
C GLU A 16 -20.52 1.66 -12.63
N GLU A 17 -21.81 1.94 -12.41
CA GLU A 17 -22.54 2.93 -13.22
C GLU A 17 -22.00 4.34 -13.01
N GLY A 18 -21.81 4.72 -11.74
CA GLY A 18 -21.26 6.02 -11.39
C GLY A 18 -19.81 6.18 -11.88
N PHE A 19 -19.01 5.11 -11.81
CA PHE A 19 -17.66 5.04 -12.32
C PHE A 19 -17.64 5.26 -13.83
N GLY A 20 -18.50 4.58 -14.60
CA GLY A 20 -18.53 4.75 -16.06
C GLY A 20 -18.84 6.18 -16.50
N ILE A 21 -19.70 6.89 -15.75
CA ILE A 21 -20.00 8.31 -16.02
C ILE A 21 -18.83 9.19 -15.61
N ALA A 22 -18.33 9.04 -14.38
CA ALA A 22 -17.21 9.82 -13.87
C ALA A 22 -15.93 9.60 -14.69
N PHE A 23 -15.71 8.39 -15.19
CA PHE A 23 -14.60 8.02 -16.07
C PHE A 23 -14.62 8.79 -17.39
N ARG A 24 -15.79 8.92 -18.03
CA ARG A 24 -15.92 9.74 -19.24
C ARG A 24 -15.61 11.20 -18.94
N VAL A 25 -16.10 11.73 -17.82
CA VAL A 25 -15.77 13.09 -17.36
C VAL A 25 -14.26 13.22 -17.10
N LEU A 26 -13.64 12.25 -16.44
CA LEU A 26 -12.20 12.25 -16.18
C LEU A 26 -11.39 12.29 -17.49
N GLN A 27 -11.79 11.51 -18.50
CA GLN A 27 -11.15 11.51 -19.81
C GLN A 27 -11.40 12.81 -20.59
N ASP A 28 -12.65 13.26 -20.68
CA ASP A 28 -13.04 14.46 -21.44
C ASP A 28 -12.38 15.73 -20.89
N PHE A 29 -12.23 15.81 -19.56
CA PHE A 29 -11.64 16.97 -18.87
C PHE A 29 -10.18 16.76 -18.44
N GLN A 30 -9.55 15.63 -18.80
CA GLN A 30 -8.17 15.26 -18.44
C GLN A 30 -7.87 15.42 -16.93
N LEU A 31 -8.83 15.04 -16.09
CA LEU A 31 -8.70 15.14 -14.64
C LEU A 31 -7.87 13.98 -14.09
N GLU A 32 -7.20 14.23 -12.96
CA GLU A 32 -6.45 13.19 -12.28
C GLU A 32 -7.41 12.16 -11.66
N ALA A 33 -7.46 10.98 -12.26
CA ALA A 33 -8.31 9.88 -11.85
C ALA A 33 -8.07 9.49 -10.37
N THR A 34 -6.80 9.43 -9.98
CA THR A 34 -6.35 9.10 -8.61
C THR A 34 -6.88 10.07 -7.57
N GLU A 35 -6.98 11.36 -7.88
CA GLU A 35 -7.54 12.36 -6.95
C GLU A 35 -9.05 12.15 -6.74
N VAL A 36 -9.80 11.94 -7.82
CA VAL A 36 -11.25 11.70 -7.76
C VAL A 36 -11.54 10.40 -7.02
N TYR A 37 -10.91 9.30 -7.42
CA TYR A 37 -11.15 7.99 -6.82
C TYR A 37 -10.67 7.94 -5.37
N SER A 38 -9.57 8.61 -5.03
CA SER A 38 -9.16 8.77 -3.62
C SER A 38 -10.26 9.44 -2.80
N LYS A 39 -10.88 10.52 -3.31
CA LYS A 39 -11.97 11.21 -2.61
C LYS A 39 -13.21 10.33 -2.46
N VAL A 40 -13.59 9.58 -3.49
CA VAL A 40 -14.69 8.61 -3.43
C VAL A 40 -14.40 7.55 -2.38
N ALA A 41 -13.24 6.90 -2.46
CA ALA A 41 -12.86 5.82 -1.55
C ALA A 41 -12.85 6.32 -0.09
N LYS A 42 -12.32 7.51 0.18
CA LYS A 42 -12.40 8.15 1.51
C LYS A 42 -13.84 8.29 2.01
N GLN A 43 -14.75 8.71 1.14
CA GLN A 43 -16.15 8.87 1.50
C GLN A 43 -16.85 7.53 1.73
N LEU A 44 -16.50 6.50 0.96
CA LEU A 44 -16.99 5.13 1.15
C LEU A 44 -16.49 4.53 2.47
N VAL A 45 -15.22 4.76 2.84
CA VAL A 45 -14.68 4.34 4.14
C VAL A 45 -15.44 5.00 5.29
N LYS A 46 -15.78 6.29 5.20
CA LYS A 46 -16.63 6.97 6.20
C LYS A 46 -18.01 6.32 6.33
N GLN A 47 -18.55 5.79 5.23
CA GLN A 47 -19.81 5.07 5.21
C GLN A 47 -19.67 3.57 5.53
N GLN A 48 -18.45 3.08 5.81
CA GLN A 48 -18.13 1.66 6.01
C GLN A 48 -18.54 0.76 4.84
N LYS A 49 -18.53 1.30 3.62
CA LYS A 49 -18.91 0.64 2.37
C LYS A 49 -17.69 0.05 1.67
N TYR A 50 -17.13 -1.01 2.24
CA TYR A 50 -15.88 -1.62 1.75
C TYR A 50 -16.06 -2.41 0.46
N SER A 51 -17.20 -3.05 0.27
CA SER A 51 -17.55 -3.79 -0.95
C SER A 51 -17.53 -2.87 -2.18
N GLU A 52 -18.02 -1.64 -2.00
CA GLU A 52 -18.03 -0.58 -3.01
C GLU A 52 -16.62 -0.09 -3.34
N ILE A 53 -15.71 -0.05 -2.36
CA ILE A 53 -14.30 0.30 -2.59
C ILE A 53 -13.62 -0.79 -3.42
N GLN A 54 -13.87 -2.07 -3.12
CA GLN A 54 -13.34 -3.18 -3.92
C GLN A 54 -13.86 -3.13 -5.36
N GLN A 55 -15.14 -2.84 -5.56
CA GLN A 55 -15.69 -2.63 -6.90
C GLN A 55 -15.03 -1.45 -7.61
N LEU A 56 -14.83 -0.33 -6.92
CA LEU A 56 -14.14 0.83 -7.48
C LEU A 56 -12.73 0.46 -7.95
N LEU A 57 -11.94 -0.21 -7.09
CA LEU A 57 -10.57 -0.62 -7.41
C LEU A 57 -10.54 -1.59 -8.59
N LYS A 58 -11.49 -2.52 -8.65
CA LYS A 58 -11.64 -3.43 -9.77
C LYS A 58 -11.91 -2.67 -11.08
N CYS A 59 -12.84 -1.73 -11.07
CA CYS A 59 -13.12 -0.87 -12.23
C CYS A 59 -11.89 -0.06 -12.64
N VAL A 60 -11.16 0.51 -11.68
CA VAL A 60 -9.90 1.25 -11.93
C VAL A 60 -8.90 0.35 -12.65
N ASN A 61 -8.69 -0.87 -12.16
CA ASN A 61 -7.74 -1.82 -12.74
C ASN A 61 -8.18 -2.31 -14.14
N GLU A 62 -9.47 -2.62 -14.31
CA GLU A 62 -10.04 -3.06 -15.60
C GLU A 62 -10.10 -1.93 -16.64
N SER A 63 -10.22 -0.68 -16.20
CA SER A 63 -10.35 0.46 -17.10
C SER A 63 -9.08 0.78 -17.90
N GLY A 64 -7.89 0.36 -17.42
CA GLY A 64 -6.60 0.53 -18.10
C GLY A 64 -6.14 1.98 -18.35
N VAL A 65 -6.92 2.97 -17.93
CA VAL A 65 -6.59 4.40 -18.03
C VAL A 65 -5.86 4.89 -16.79
N ALA A 66 -6.07 4.21 -15.67
CA ALA A 66 -5.31 4.41 -14.47
C ALA A 66 -3.91 3.80 -14.63
N ALA A 67 -2.89 4.49 -14.13
CA ALA A 67 -1.56 3.94 -14.07
C ALA A 67 -1.57 2.67 -13.20
N LYS A 68 -0.62 1.75 -13.45
CA LYS A 68 -0.47 0.51 -12.65
C LYS A 68 -0.44 0.73 -11.13
N ASN A 69 -0.07 1.92 -10.69
CA ASN A 69 0.05 2.26 -9.27
C ASN A 69 -1.12 3.07 -8.73
N ASP A 70 -2.11 3.47 -9.54
CA ASP A 70 -3.20 4.34 -9.09
C ASP A 70 -4.15 3.62 -8.14
N GLY A 71 -4.49 2.35 -8.41
CA GLY A 71 -5.25 1.50 -7.47
C GLY A 71 -4.56 1.42 -6.11
N ASP A 72 -3.25 1.15 -6.12
CA ASP A 72 -2.42 1.10 -4.92
C ASP A 72 -2.39 2.45 -4.19
N ASN A 73 -2.25 3.56 -4.91
CA ASN A 73 -2.23 4.91 -4.34
C ASN A 73 -3.56 5.26 -3.67
N ILE A 74 -4.70 4.88 -4.27
CA ILE A 74 -6.04 5.08 -3.69
C ILE A 74 -6.14 4.34 -2.35
N ILE A 75 -5.68 3.08 -2.30
CA ILE A 75 -5.66 2.29 -1.07
C ILE A 75 -4.78 2.97 -0.03
N LEU A 76 -3.52 3.28 -0.36
CA LEU A 76 -2.58 3.94 0.56
C LEU A 76 -3.15 5.24 1.15
N ASN A 77 -3.80 6.07 0.32
CA ASN A 77 -4.42 7.31 0.75
C ASN A 77 -5.58 7.05 1.72
N CYS A 78 -6.38 6.01 1.48
CA CYS A 78 -7.43 5.58 2.40
C CYS A 78 -6.86 5.12 3.74
N LEU A 79 -5.79 4.31 3.73
CA LEU A 79 -5.16 3.80 4.96
C LEU A 79 -4.53 4.90 5.81
N ASN A 80 -3.94 5.90 5.14
CA ASN A 80 -3.34 7.02 5.83
C ASN A 80 -4.36 7.85 6.62
N GLU A 81 -5.56 8.02 6.04
CA GLU A 81 -6.59 8.89 6.60
C GLU A 81 -7.53 8.13 7.57
N PHE A 82 -7.72 6.83 7.37
CA PHE A 82 -8.62 6.00 8.18
C PHE A 82 -7.91 4.84 8.85
N LYS A 83 -7.60 5.02 10.14
CA LYS A 83 -7.06 3.94 11.00
C LYS A 83 -8.11 3.01 11.58
N ASN A 84 -9.41 3.27 11.33
CA ASN A 84 -10.54 2.52 11.90
C ASN A 84 -11.09 1.44 10.96
N ILE A 85 -10.39 1.13 9.86
CA ILE A 85 -10.82 0.05 8.95
C ILE A 85 -10.65 -1.30 9.66
N PRO A 86 -11.66 -2.19 9.62
CA PRO A 86 -11.53 -3.54 10.18
C PRO A 86 -10.31 -4.26 9.62
N ALA A 87 -9.61 -5.01 10.48
CA ALA A 87 -8.35 -5.64 10.09
C ALA A 87 -8.48 -6.65 8.95
N GLU A 88 -9.67 -7.24 8.74
CA GLU A 88 -9.97 -8.19 7.66
C GLU A 88 -10.15 -7.48 6.31
N ASP A 89 -11.05 -6.49 6.23
CA ASP A 89 -11.25 -5.68 5.01
C ASP A 89 -9.98 -4.96 4.60
N LEU A 90 -9.23 -4.47 5.58
CA LEU A 90 -7.92 -3.88 5.38
C LEU A 90 -6.93 -4.86 4.73
N ASP A 91 -6.88 -6.10 5.22
CA ASP A 91 -5.98 -7.12 4.65
C ASP A 91 -6.37 -7.43 3.20
N ASN A 92 -7.68 -7.57 2.93
CA ASN A 92 -8.19 -7.82 1.59
C ASN A 92 -7.81 -6.68 0.64
N LEU A 93 -8.02 -5.42 1.04
CA LEU A 93 -7.63 -4.26 0.24
C LEU A 93 -6.13 -4.22 -0.05
N ILE A 94 -5.29 -4.53 0.94
CA ILE A 94 -3.83 -4.58 0.74
C ILE A 94 -3.44 -5.76 -0.15
N GLN A 95 -4.09 -6.91 -0.02
CA GLN A 95 -3.81 -8.07 -0.86
C GLN A 95 -4.20 -7.84 -2.32
N ASP A 96 -5.24 -7.06 -2.57
CA ASP A 96 -5.73 -6.66 -3.91
C ASP A 96 -4.77 -5.70 -4.65
N MET A 97 -3.79 -5.11 -3.96
CA MET A 97 -2.79 -4.24 -4.60
C MET A 97 -1.97 -5.00 -5.65
N ASP A 98 -1.44 -4.31 -6.66
CA ASP A 98 -0.63 -4.93 -7.71
C ASP A 98 0.86 -4.88 -7.37
N SER A 99 1.35 -3.79 -6.77
CA SER A 99 2.76 -3.64 -6.41
C SER A 99 3.07 -4.20 -5.02
N ASP A 100 3.99 -5.17 -4.97
CA ASP A 100 4.51 -5.70 -3.71
C ASP A 100 5.18 -4.61 -2.84
N GLU A 101 5.78 -3.56 -3.43
CA GLU A 101 6.35 -2.44 -2.65
C GLU A 101 5.26 -1.64 -1.93
N ASN A 102 4.16 -1.36 -2.64
CA ASN A 102 3.04 -0.63 -2.07
C ASN A 102 2.31 -1.49 -1.01
N LYS A 103 2.22 -2.81 -1.22
CA LYS A 103 1.74 -3.76 -0.19
C LYS A 103 2.54 -3.67 1.10
N ILE A 104 3.87 -3.67 0.99
CA ILE A 104 4.74 -3.60 2.17
C ILE A 104 4.55 -2.26 2.88
N GLN A 105 4.48 -1.14 2.14
CA GLN A 105 4.18 0.16 2.73
C GLN A 105 2.84 0.19 3.45
N ALA A 106 1.79 -0.35 2.83
CA ALA A 106 0.46 -0.42 3.43
C ALA A 106 0.46 -1.24 4.73
N TYR A 107 1.09 -2.42 4.74
CA TYR A 107 1.22 -3.23 5.96
C TYR A 107 2.01 -2.52 7.07
N MET A 108 3.07 -1.81 6.71
CA MET A 108 3.86 -1.01 7.64
C MET A 108 3.04 0.12 8.27
N MET A 109 2.26 0.86 7.47
CA MET A 109 1.37 1.92 7.97
C MET A 109 0.30 1.39 8.92
N CYS A 110 -0.18 0.16 8.69
CA CYS A 110 -1.19 -0.49 9.50
C CYS A 110 -0.63 -1.25 10.71
N ASN A 111 0.68 -1.13 10.98
CA ASN A 111 1.38 -1.83 12.04
C ASN A 111 1.30 -3.37 11.95
N LYS A 112 1.00 -3.93 10.76
CA LYS A 112 0.99 -5.38 10.49
C LYS A 112 2.37 -5.86 10.04
N LEU A 113 3.33 -5.75 10.95
CA LEU A 113 4.75 -5.96 10.65
C LEU A 113 5.10 -7.39 10.25
N ARG A 114 4.36 -8.40 10.75
CA ARG A 114 4.51 -9.81 10.32
C ARG A 114 4.21 -9.99 8.84
N SER A 115 3.09 -9.44 8.36
CA SER A 115 2.70 -9.51 6.95
C SER A 115 3.68 -8.72 6.08
N ALA A 116 4.07 -7.52 6.53
CA ALA A 116 5.09 -6.71 5.86
C ALA A 116 6.40 -7.50 5.66
N TYR A 117 6.88 -8.18 6.70
CA TYR A 117 8.08 -9.02 6.64
C TYR A 117 7.92 -10.16 5.62
N LEU A 118 6.80 -10.89 5.64
CA LEU A 118 6.56 -12.00 4.73
C LEU A 118 6.60 -11.60 3.26
N VAL A 119 6.03 -10.44 2.92
CA VAL A 119 6.10 -9.90 1.55
C VAL A 119 7.51 -9.38 1.24
N SER A 120 8.17 -8.73 2.20
CA SER A 120 9.53 -8.20 2.04
C SER A 120 10.57 -9.27 1.72
N VAL A 121 10.51 -10.44 2.37
CA VAL A 121 11.49 -11.52 2.13
C VAL A 121 11.27 -12.27 0.82
N ARG A 122 10.08 -12.13 0.20
CA ARG A 122 9.78 -12.69 -1.13
C ARG A 122 10.37 -11.85 -2.25
N GLN A 123 10.74 -10.60 -1.96
CA GLN A 123 11.35 -9.71 -2.94
C GLN A 123 12.78 -10.11 -3.30
N GLU A 124 13.28 -9.50 -4.38
CA GLU A 124 14.68 -9.68 -4.79
C GLU A 124 15.64 -9.34 -3.64
N LYS A 125 16.66 -10.18 -3.44
CA LYS A 125 17.59 -10.11 -2.29
C LYS A 125 18.12 -8.69 -2.00
N GLY A 126 18.41 -7.90 -3.04
CA GLY A 126 18.88 -6.52 -2.90
C GLY A 126 17.87 -5.60 -2.23
N ARG A 127 16.60 -5.63 -2.67
CA ARG A 127 15.51 -4.83 -2.10
C ARG A 127 15.00 -5.41 -0.79
N ALA A 128 14.89 -6.74 -0.71
CA ALA A 128 14.46 -7.45 0.49
C ALA A 128 15.29 -7.06 1.72
N VAL A 129 16.61 -6.90 1.58
CA VAL A 129 17.47 -6.42 2.69
C VAL A 129 17.06 -5.02 3.17
N GLN A 130 16.81 -4.08 2.26
CA GLN A 130 16.40 -2.72 2.63
C GLN A 130 15.01 -2.70 3.27
N LEU A 131 14.07 -3.47 2.72
CA LEU A 131 12.69 -3.57 3.21
C LEU A 131 12.65 -4.23 4.60
N VAL A 132 13.36 -5.35 4.80
CA VAL A 132 13.44 -6.03 6.11
C VAL A 132 14.13 -5.15 7.15
N GLN A 133 15.12 -4.34 6.78
CA GLN A 133 15.70 -3.33 7.67
C GLN A 133 14.67 -2.28 8.10
N HIS A 134 13.87 -1.78 7.17
CA HIS A 134 12.82 -0.82 7.45
C HIS A 134 11.75 -1.41 8.39
N VAL A 135 11.26 -2.62 8.08
CA VAL A 135 10.29 -3.34 8.93
C VAL A 135 10.84 -3.57 10.33
N ARG A 136 12.14 -3.89 10.47
CA ARG A 136 12.81 -4.02 11.77
C ARG A 136 12.80 -2.73 12.58
N GLN A 137 13.12 -1.59 11.95
CA GLN A 137 13.10 -0.29 12.62
C GLN A 137 11.70 0.08 13.09
N LEU A 138 10.69 -0.18 12.26
CA LEU A 138 9.30 0.00 12.64
C LEU A 138 8.89 -0.92 13.79
N ALA A 139 9.28 -2.19 13.76
CA ALA A 139 9.05 -3.14 14.86
C ALA A 139 9.66 -2.67 16.17
N GLU A 140 10.84 -2.06 16.12
CA GLU A 140 11.47 -1.46 17.30
C GLU A 140 10.68 -0.24 17.82
N SER A 141 10.16 0.62 16.94
CA SER A 141 9.30 1.73 17.36
C SER A 141 7.92 1.30 17.87
N SER A 142 7.39 0.19 17.36
CA SER A 142 6.08 -0.35 17.72
C SER A 142 6.13 -1.31 18.92
N GLY A 143 7.33 -1.69 19.39
CA GLY A 143 7.51 -2.64 20.49
C GLY A 143 7.22 -4.10 20.12
N ASP A 144 7.29 -4.47 18.84
CA ASP A 144 7.12 -5.86 18.39
C ASP A 144 8.48 -6.58 18.37
N ASP A 145 8.92 -7.03 19.55
CA ASP A 145 10.20 -7.72 19.73
C ASP A 145 10.32 -9.00 18.89
N VAL A 146 9.19 -9.67 18.62
CA VAL A 146 9.16 -10.90 17.83
C VAL A 146 9.54 -10.61 16.38
N VAL A 147 8.88 -9.62 15.75
CA VAL A 147 9.19 -9.25 14.36
C VAL A 147 10.58 -8.65 14.27
N LYS A 148 11.00 -7.85 15.25
CA LYS A 148 12.36 -7.31 15.35
C LYS A 148 13.42 -8.42 15.35
N ALA A 149 13.23 -9.47 16.16
CA ALA A 149 14.16 -10.59 16.26
C ALA A 149 14.22 -11.39 14.94
N ILE A 150 13.07 -11.68 14.34
CA ILE A 150 13.00 -12.43 13.07
C ILE A 150 13.67 -11.64 11.93
N CYS A 151 13.40 -10.33 11.83
CA CYS A 151 14.05 -9.48 10.84
C CYS A 151 15.57 -9.41 11.04
N ALA A 152 16.04 -9.27 12.29
CA ALA A 152 17.47 -9.24 12.61
C ALA A 152 18.15 -10.56 12.24
N GLN A 153 17.50 -11.71 12.50
CA GLN A 153 18.01 -13.02 12.13
C GLN A 153 18.09 -13.17 10.61
N TRP A 154 17.06 -12.77 9.86
CA TRP A 154 17.05 -12.84 8.40
C TRP A 154 18.17 -11.98 7.80
N LEU A 155 18.34 -10.76 8.31
CA LEU A 155 19.40 -9.84 7.88
C LEU A 155 20.80 -10.40 8.17
N SER A 156 21.02 -11.07 9.30
CA SER A 156 22.32 -11.68 9.60
C SER A 156 22.73 -12.77 8.59
N VAL A 157 21.75 -13.40 7.94
CA VAL A 157 21.98 -14.46 6.93
C VAL A 157 22.14 -13.85 5.52
N HIS A 158 21.37 -12.81 5.20
CA HIS A 158 21.25 -12.28 3.83
C HIS A 158 22.05 -11.00 3.58
N GLN A 159 22.45 -10.27 4.62
CA GLN A 159 23.28 -9.10 4.47
C GLN A 159 24.70 -9.57 4.12
N PRO A 160 25.27 -9.16 2.96
CA PRO A 160 26.66 -9.44 2.69
C PRO A 160 27.46 -8.76 3.79
N LYS A 161 28.16 -9.55 4.60
CA LYS A 161 29.14 -9.03 5.56
C LYS A 161 29.98 -8.02 4.80
N ALA A 162 29.91 -6.75 5.19
CA ALA A 162 30.87 -5.74 4.77
C ALA A 162 32.23 -6.27 5.21
N ARG A 163 32.92 -6.94 4.28
CA ARG A 163 34.28 -7.42 4.46
C ARG A 163 35.19 -6.21 4.30
N ASN A 164 35.21 -5.34 5.30
CA ASN A 164 36.31 -4.40 5.52
C ASN A 164 37.11 -4.94 6.71
N ARG A 165 38.11 -5.76 6.43
CA ARG A 165 39.51 -5.36 6.19
C ARG A 165 40.14 -4.84 7.47
N LEU A 166 40.91 -5.73 8.10
CA LEU A 166 42.02 -5.38 8.99
C LEU A 166 42.86 -4.26 8.36
N PRO A 167 43.32 -3.29 9.15
CA PRO A 167 44.65 -2.74 8.99
C PRO A 167 45.62 -3.60 9.81
N GLN A 168 46.53 -4.28 9.12
CA GLN A 168 47.79 -4.77 9.70
C GLN A 168 48.67 -3.57 10.11
N GLY A 169 49.41 -3.72 11.22
CA GLY A 169 50.63 -2.98 11.54
C GLY A 169 50.38 -1.67 12.30
N THR A 170 50.91 -1.49 13.51
CA THR A 170 52.36 -1.46 13.74
C THR A 170 52.69 -1.93 15.17
N ARG A 171 53.49 -3.00 15.28
CA ARG A 171 54.26 -3.33 16.49
C ARG A 171 55.69 -2.81 16.27
N LYS A 172 56.14 -2.00 17.24
CA LYS A 172 57.51 -1.68 17.68
C LYS A 172 58.54 -1.30 16.61
#